data_AF-A0AAW1TV67-F1
#
_entry.id   AF-A0AAW1TV67-F1
#
_cell.length_a   1.000
_cell.length_b   1.000
_cell.length_c   1.000
_cell.angle_alpha   90.00
_cell.angle_beta   90.00
_cell.angle_gamma   90.00
#
_symmetry.space_group_name_H-M   'P 1'
#
loop_
_entity.id
_entity.type
_entity.pdbx_description
1 polymer ?
#
loop_
_entity_poly.entity_id
_entity_poly.type
_entity_poly.pdbx_seq_one_letter_code
_entity_poly.pdbx_strand_id
1 'polypeptide(L)'
;MHCVVCDKTIGRSGYKIQCRKCDGWAHLNCTNIAKDDIHDKKKIDWHCKQCRDSSTSALEEELEEEASLREKLDRCIKRRQSQIYEHSPSTQDMFKKLLKKIEGLEEAMSFNNEMVEGMRSSLDELRKENKSIKTKYEKLKIEVQELRQEVTVLKEKNAATDIEADLNSRKRNIIISGVIDKNEIVKGLENLGINDAGIKVKQIPTNKPIKPFVVTFSSEETKRNALQNRKSRGNLNSANMNLGGTERNIYLSEDLPKTIQELLRKAKELRESGYKYVWSKEGKVFCRKADFAKVLRIKNIQQVEELQQQSVNT
;
A
#
# COMPACT_ATOMS: atom_id res chain seq x y z
N MET A 1 -38.64 -78.40 99.54
CA MET A 1 -37.75 -77.90 98.46
C MET A 1 -36.91 -79.06 97.94
N HIS A 2 -36.82 -79.23 96.62
CA HIS A 2 -36.09 -80.31 95.96
C HIS A 2 -34.83 -79.77 95.28
N CYS A 3 -33.82 -80.62 95.12
CA CYS A 3 -32.54 -80.27 94.51
C CYS A 3 -32.63 -80.30 92.98
N VAL A 4 -32.35 -79.19 92.30
CA VAL A 4 -32.43 -79.11 90.83
C VAL A 4 -31.41 -79.98 90.07
N VAL A 5 -30.50 -80.65 90.77
CA VAL A 5 -29.51 -81.55 90.17
C VAL A 5 -29.88 -83.02 90.36
N CYS A 6 -30.42 -83.41 91.52
CA CYS A 6 -30.69 -84.82 91.84
C CYS A 6 -32.14 -85.12 92.24
N ASP A 7 -33.00 -84.10 92.23
CA ASP A 7 -34.43 -84.11 92.55
C ASP A 7 -34.84 -84.61 93.95
N LYS A 8 -33.86 -84.85 94.83
CA LYS A 8 -34.10 -85.23 96.22
C LYS A 8 -34.42 -84.03 97.10
N THR A 9 -35.16 -84.27 98.19
CA THR A 9 -35.52 -83.23 99.18
C THR A 9 -34.29 -82.63 99.86
N ILE A 10 -34.26 -81.31 100.02
CA ILE A 10 -33.20 -80.59 100.73
C ILE A 10 -33.65 -80.35 102.18
N GLY A 11 -32.96 -80.98 103.13
CA GLY A 11 -33.19 -80.81 104.58
C GLY A 11 -32.80 -79.42 105.10
N ARG A 12 -33.36 -79.02 106.26
CA ARG A 12 -33.20 -77.64 106.80
C ARG A 12 -31.78 -77.30 107.26
N SER A 13 -30.95 -78.29 107.63
CA SER A 13 -29.61 -78.09 108.22
C SER A 13 -28.42 -78.38 107.27
N GLY A 14 -28.67 -78.75 106.01
CA GLY A 14 -27.61 -79.05 105.03
C GLY A 14 -27.17 -77.82 104.23
N TYR A 15 -25.88 -77.76 103.86
CA TYR A 15 -25.35 -76.75 102.94
C TYR A 15 -26.05 -76.84 101.56
N LYS A 16 -26.57 -75.71 101.09
CA LYS A 16 -27.35 -75.58 99.85
C LYS A 16 -27.02 -74.26 99.15
N ILE A 17 -27.13 -74.26 97.83
CA ILE A 17 -26.89 -73.10 96.96
C ILE A 17 -28.05 -72.91 95.99
N GLN A 18 -28.29 -71.68 95.55
CA GLN A 18 -29.36 -71.33 94.62
C GLN A 18 -28.76 -70.96 93.26
N CYS A 19 -29.33 -71.49 92.19
CA CYS A 19 -29.00 -71.12 90.81
C CYS A 19 -29.50 -69.70 90.55
N ARG A 20 -28.66 -68.82 90.02
CA ARG A 20 -29.02 -67.40 89.84
C ARG A 20 -29.96 -67.12 88.66
N LYS A 21 -30.07 -68.06 87.71
CA LYS A 21 -30.90 -67.89 86.49
C LYS A 21 -32.31 -68.46 86.64
N CYS A 22 -32.46 -69.59 87.33
CA CYS A 22 -33.78 -70.23 87.50
C CYS A 22 -34.27 -70.25 88.95
N ASP A 23 -33.52 -69.64 89.87
CA ASP A 23 -33.80 -69.58 91.31
C ASP A 23 -33.95 -70.95 92.01
N GLY A 24 -33.60 -72.03 91.32
CA GLY A 24 -33.65 -73.39 91.83
C GLY A 24 -32.56 -73.70 92.83
N TRP A 25 -32.86 -74.50 93.85
CA TRP A 25 -31.91 -74.86 94.90
C TRP A 25 -31.22 -76.19 94.62
N ALA A 26 -29.94 -76.32 94.98
CA ALA A 26 -29.20 -77.56 94.91
C ALA A 26 -28.53 -77.88 96.25
N HIS A 27 -28.40 -79.17 96.57
CA HIS A 27 -27.46 -79.60 97.60
C HIS A 27 -26.06 -79.22 97.16
N LEU A 28 -25.24 -78.74 98.10
CA LEU A 28 -23.86 -78.42 97.76
C LEU A 28 -23.12 -79.62 97.16
N ASN A 29 -23.29 -80.82 97.71
CA ASN A 29 -22.62 -82.03 97.19
C ASN A 29 -23.09 -82.41 95.78
N CYS A 30 -24.24 -81.89 95.34
CA CYS A 30 -24.71 -82.06 93.97
C CYS A 30 -24.19 -80.93 93.05
N THR A 31 -23.45 -79.98 93.60
CA THR A 31 -22.71 -78.96 92.87
C THR A 31 -21.22 -79.24 93.02
N ASN A 32 -20.41 -78.91 92.01
CA ASN A 32 -18.96 -79.16 92.07
C ASN A 32 -18.23 -78.06 92.85
N ILE A 33 -18.82 -77.58 93.95
CA ILE A 33 -18.34 -76.47 94.78
C ILE A 33 -17.88 -77.06 96.12
N ALA A 34 -16.67 -76.71 96.56
CA ALA A 34 -16.13 -77.18 97.83
C ALA A 34 -16.83 -76.50 99.02
N LYS A 35 -16.87 -77.19 100.17
CA LYS A 35 -17.56 -76.70 101.37
C LYS A 35 -16.98 -75.40 101.91
N ASP A 36 -15.67 -75.22 101.79
CA ASP A 36 -14.95 -74.06 102.34
C ASP A 36 -15.24 -72.77 101.55
N ASP A 37 -15.72 -72.89 100.31
CA ASP A 37 -16.01 -71.75 99.44
C ASP A 37 -17.33 -71.03 99.79
N ILE A 38 -18.18 -71.60 100.65
CA ILE A 38 -19.55 -71.10 100.94
C ILE A 38 -19.60 -70.07 102.06
N HIS A 39 -18.47 -69.77 102.71
CA HIS A 39 -18.46 -68.85 103.85
C HIS A 39 -19.01 -67.45 103.53
N ASP A 40 -19.08 -67.09 102.24
CA ASP A 40 -19.70 -65.85 101.78
C ASP A 40 -20.78 -66.10 100.69
N LYS A 41 -21.98 -66.51 101.13
CA LYS A 41 -23.14 -66.85 100.26
C LYS A 41 -23.51 -65.78 99.22
N LYS A 42 -23.05 -64.54 99.35
CA LYS A 42 -23.36 -63.44 98.44
C LYS A 42 -22.46 -63.37 97.18
N LYS A 43 -21.39 -64.17 97.09
CA LYS A 43 -20.37 -64.00 96.03
C LYS A 43 -20.29 -65.11 94.98
N ILE A 44 -21.02 -66.21 95.13
CA ILE A 44 -20.93 -67.33 94.19
C ILE A 44 -22.01 -67.21 93.12
N ASP A 45 -21.59 -66.90 91.89
CA ASP A 45 -22.45 -66.83 90.70
C ASP A 45 -22.67 -68.23 90.09
N TRP A 46 -23.38 -69.09 90.81
CA TRP A 46 -23.61 -70.47 90.39
C TRP A 46 -24.84 -70.62 89.50
N HIS A 47 -24.68 -71.38 88.41
CA HIS A 47 -25.74 -71.75 87.47
C HIS A 47 -25.86 -73.27 87.40
N CYS A 48 -27.09 -73.80 87.41
CA CYS A 48 -27.32 -75.22 87.23
C CYS A 48 -26.95 -75.66 85.79
N LYS A 49 -26.65 -76.95 85.60
CA LYS A 49 -26.20 -77.50 84.32
C LYS A 49 -27.12 -77.15 83.15
N GLN A 50 -28.44 -77.29 83.34
CA GLN A 50 -29.45 -76.95 82.33
C GLN A 50 -29.38 -75.48 81.90
N CYS A 51 -29.22 -74.56 82.85
CA CYS A 51 -29.10 -73.14 82.57
C CYS A 51 -27.80 -72.76 81.84
N ARG A 52 -26.74 -73.54 82.04
CA ARG A 52 -25.43 -73.35 81.41
C ARG A 52 -25.44 -73.87 79.97
N ASP A 53 -25.96 -75.06 79.74
CA ASP A 53 -25.96 -75.71 78.43
C ASP A 53 -26.85 -74.95 77.40
N SER A 54 -27.94 -74.31 77.83
CA SER A 54 -28.75 -73.43 76.96
C SER A 54 -28.07 -72.14 76.51
N SER A 55 -26.97 -71.72 77.16
CA SER A 55 -26.27 -70.48 76.80
C SER A 55 -25.16 -70.72 75.77
N THR A 56 -24.63 -71.95 75.71
CA THR A 56 -23.61 -72.38 74.73
C THR A 56 -24.20 -72.63 73.33
N SER A 57 -25.39 -73.22 73.23
CA SER A 57 -26.04 -73.48 71.94
C SER A 57 -26.41 -72.19 71.20
N ALA A 58 -26.81 -71.13 71.92
CA ALA A 58 -27.14 -69.84 71.32
C ALA A 58 -25.91 -69.10 70.79
N LEU A 59 -24.74 -69.27 71.44
CA LEU A 59 -23.48 -68.68 70.98
C LEU A 59 -22.93 -69.38 69.73
N GLU A 60 -23.13 -70.69 69.58
CA GLU A 60 -22.72 -71.43 68.39
C GLU A 60 -23.57 -71.03 67.16
N GLU A 61 -24.89 -70.84 67.33
CA GLU A 61 -25.78 -70.36 66.26
C GLU A 61 -25.44 -68.91 65.82
N GLU A 62 -25.14 -68.01 66.77
CA GLU A 62 -24.73 -66.62 66.45
C GLU A 62 -23.39 -66.57 65.68
N LEU A 63 -22.43 -67.43 66.03
CA LEU A 63 -21.13 -67.49 65.35
C LEU A 63 -21.24 -68.03 63.92
N GLU A 64 -22.13 -68.99 63.67
CA GLU A 64 -22.39 -69.51 62.31
C GLU A 64 -23.11 -68.49 61.42
N GLU A 65 -24.05 -67.71 61.97
CA GLU A 65 -24.69 -66.61 61.24
C GLU A 65 -23.71 -65.50 60.88
N GLU A 66 -22.82 -65.11 61.80
CA GLU A 66 -21.81 -64.07 61.54
C GLU A 66 -20.80 -64.51 60.46
N ALA A 67 -20.39 -65.78 60.47
CA ALA A 67 -19.52 -66.35 59.44
C ALA A 67 -20.18 -66.34 58.05
N SER A 68 -21.46 -66.70 57.97
CA SER A 68 -22.27 -66.67 56.74
C SER A 68 -22.43 -65.25 56.18
N LEU A 69 -22.65 -64.27 57.06
CA LEU A 69 -22.76 -62.86 56.68
C LEU A 69 -21.42 -62.30 56.17
N ARG A 70 -20.30 -62.63 56.81
CA ARG A 70 -18.96 -62.24 56.34
C ARG A 70 -18.66 -62.82 54.96
N GLU A 71 -18.98 -64.08 54.73
CA GLU A 71 -18.75 -64.73 53.43
C GLU A 71 -19.62 -64.12 52.31
N LYS A 72 -20.87 -63.74 52.62
CA LYS A 72 -21.75 -63.00 51.70
C LYS A 72 -21.22 -61.60 51.40
N LEU A 73 -20.71 -60.89 52.41
CA LEU A 73 -20.12 -59.56 52.25
C LEU A 73 -18.86 -59.62 51.37
N ASP A 74 -17.98 -60.58 51.59
CA ASP A 74 -16.77 -60.79 50.79
C ASP A 74 -17.09 -61.10 49.33
N ARG A 75 -18.11 -61.94 49.07
CA ARG A 75 -18.62 -62.18 47.71
C ARG A 75 -19.15 -60.90 47.07
N CYS A 76 -19.85 -60.06 47.83
CA CYS A 76 -20.38 -58.78 47.33
C CYS A 76 -19.26 -57.79 46.99
N ILE A 77 -18.25 -57.68 47.87
CA ILE A 77 -17.08 -56.82 47.66
C ILE A 77 -16.29 -57.29 46.43
N LYS A 78 -15.99 -58.59 46.29
CA LYS A 78 -15.28 -59.13 45.13
C LYS A 78 -16.03 -58.89 43.82
N ARG A 79 -17.36 -59.07 43.82
CA ARG A 79 -18.22 -58.81 42.64
C ARG A 79 -18.26 -57.34 42.26
N ARG A 80 -18.27 -56.45 43.25
CA ARG A 80 -18.27 -55.00 43.02
C ARG A 80 -16.90 -54.51 42.54
N GLN A 81 -15.82 -55.07 43.07
CA GLN A 81 -14.46 -54.83 42.59
C GLN A 81 -14.31 -55.26 41.13
N SER A 82 -14.77 -56.46 40.75
CA SER A 82 -14.68 -56.92 39.36
C SER A 82 -15.47 -56.03 38.38
N GLN A 83 -16.65 -55.55 38.77
CA GLN A 83 -17.44 -54.61 37.95
C GLN A 83 -16.76 -53.24 37.78
N ILE A 84 -16.05 -52.75 38.80
CA ILE A 84 -15.26 -51.52 38.70
C ILE A 84 -14.07 -51.73 37.75
N TYR A 85 -13.38 -52.87 37.82
CA TYR A 85 -12.28 -53.21 36.92
C TYR A 85 -12.71 -53.45 35.47
N GLU A 86 -13.94 -53.91 35.21
CA GLU A 86 -14.49 -54.05 33.85
C GLU A 86 -14.98 -52.71 33.26
N HIS A 87 -15.42 -51.75 34.08
CA HIS A 87 -15.89 -50.44 33.61
C HIS A 87 -14.82 -49.31 33.64
N SER A 88 -13.71 -49.49 34.37
CA SER A 88 -12.54 -48.59 34.39
C SER A 88 -11.65 -48.54 33.13
N PRO A 89 -11.59 -49.53 32.21
CA PRO A 89 -10.74 -49.46 31.02
C PRO A 89 -11.19 -48.37 30.04
N SER A 90 -12.49 -48.04 30.03
CA SER A 90 -13.10 -47.10 29.09
C SER A 90 -12.59 -45.66 29.28
N THR A 91 -12.47 -45.19 30.52
CA THR A 91 -11.97 -43.85 30.81
C THR A 91 -10.47 -43.74 30.55
N GLN A 92 -9.69 -44.75 30.91
CA GLN A 92 -8.24 -44.77 30.69
C GLN A 92 -7.88 -44.86 29.19
N ASP A 93 -8.68 -45.59 28.40
CA ASP A 93 -8.53 -45.66 26.94
C ASP A 93 -8.95 -44.35 26.26
N MET A 94 -9.98 -43.67 26.78
CA MET A 94 -10.32 -42.30 26.34
C MET A 94 -9.23 -41.29 26.66
N PHE A 95 -8.63 -41.34 27.86
CA PHE A 95 -7.49 -40.49 28.22
C PHE A 95 -6.27 -40.74 27.32
N LYS A 96 -5.96 -42.01 27.01
CA LYS A 96 -4.91 -42.34 26.02
C LYS A 96 -5.21 -41.78 24.63
N LYS A 97 -6.45 -41.90 24.15
CA LYS A 97 -6.87 -41.32 22.86
C LYS A 97 -6.78 -39.80 22.87
N LEU A 98 -7.10 -39.16 24.00
CA LEU A 98 -6.95 -37.72 24.18
C LEU A 98 -5.47 -37.29 24.15
N LEU A 99 -4.59 -37.98 24.87
CA LEU A 99 -3.15 -37.69 24.85
C LEU A 99 -2.57 -37.80 23.44
N LYS A 100 -2.92 -38.86 22.70
CA LYS A 100 -2.46 -39.03 21.31
C LYS A 100 -2.97 -37.93 20.37
N LYS A 101 -4.19 -37.42 20.60
CA LYS A 101 -4.72 -36.27 19.84
C LYS A 101 -4.01 -34.96 20.22
N ILE A 102 -3.63 -34.80 21.49
CA ILE A 102 -2.84 -33.64 21.96
C ILE A 102 -1.46 -33.66 21.33
N GLU A 103 -0.77 -34.81 21.31
CA GLU A 103 0.52 -34.98 20.61
C GLU A 103 0.40 -34.60 19.12
N GLY A 104 -0.63 -35.10 18.43
CA GLY A 104 -0.87 -34.73 17.02
C GLY A 104 -1.19 -33.25 16.82
N LEU A 105 -1.80 -32.58 17.81
CA LEU A 105 -2.02 -31.14 17.78
C LEU A 105 -0.71 -30.36 18.02
N GLU A 106 0.16 -30.83 18.91
CA GLU A 106 1.47 -30.23 19.16
C GLU A 106 2.34 -30.29 17.90
N GLU A 107 2.37 -31.43 17.20
CA GLU A 107 3.08 -31.59 15.93
C GLU A 107 2.53 -30.62 14.86
N ALA A 108 1.20 -30.57 14.69
CA ALA A 108 0.56 -29.67 13.74
C ALA A 108 0.82 -28.19 14.09
N MET A 109 0.85 -27.85 15.38
CA MET A 109 1.14 -26.49 15.85
C MET A 109 2.60 -26.11 15.61
N SER A 110 3.55 -27.03 15.80
CA SER A 110 4.95 -26.84 15.46
C SER A 110 5.13 -26.57 13.97
N PHE A 111 4.51 -27.39 13.11
CA PHE A 111 4.54 -27.20 11.66
C PHE A 111 3.94 -25.85 11.23
N ASN A 112 2.79 -25.47 11.80
CA ASN A 112 2.16 -24.19 11.51
C ASN A 112 3.04 -23.00 11.94
N ASN A 113 3.75 -23.11 13.07
CA ASN A 113 4.68 -22.06 13.50
C ASN A 113 5.83 -21.89 12.51
N GLU A 114 6.42 -22.97 12.00
CA GLU A 114 7.46 -22.92 10.96
C GLU A 114 6.94 -22.26 9.67
N MET A 115 5.74 -22.64 9.23
CA MET A 115 5.12 -22.04 8.05
C MET A 115 4.87 -20.53 8.25
N VAL A 116 4.36 -20.13 9.42
CA VAL A 116 4.10 -18.73 9.76
C VAL A 116 5.39 -17.92 9.77
N GLU A 117 6.48 -18.46 10.31
CA GLU A 117 7.80 -17.80 10.27
C GLU A 117 8.35 -17.68 8.85
N GLY A 118 8.21 -18.72 8.02
CA GLY A 118 8.56 -18.66 6.60
C GLY A 118 7.79 -17.57 5.85
N MET A 119 6.46 -17.50 6.06
CA MET A 119 5.61 -16.46 5.46
C MET A 119 5.97 -15.05 5.95
N ARG A 120 6.32 -14.89 7.24
CA ARG A 120 6.80 -13.62 7.80
C ARG A 120 8.07 -13.17 7.10
N SER A 121 9.03 -14.08 6.90
CA SER A 121 10.28 -13.77 6.20
C SER A 121 10.02 -13.31 4.75
N SER A 122 9.20 -14.05 3.98
CA SER A 122 8.83 -13.62 2.61
C SER A 122 8.12 -12.27 2.58
N LEU A 123 7.22 -12.00 3.55
CA LEU A 123 6.54 -10.71 3.65
C LEU A 123 7.52 -9.55 3.90
N ASP A 124 8.54 -9.77 4.73
CA ASP A 124 9.53 -8.75 5.02
C ASP A 124 10.49 -8.52 3.84
N GLU A 125 10.83 -9.55 3.07
CA GLU A 125 11.55 -9.42 1.81
C GLU A 125 10.76 -8.61 0.78
N LEU A 126 9.49 -8.96 0.55
CA LEU A 126 8.62 -8.22 -0.35
C LEU A 126 8.44 -6.76 0.08
N ARG A 127 8.36 -6.49 1.39
CA ARG A 127 8.32 -5.11 1.92
C ARG A 127 9.61 -4.35 1.61
N LYS A 128 10.77 -4.98 1.78
CA LYS A 128 12.07 -4.36 1.46
C LYS A 128 12.19 -4.06 -0.03
N GLU A 129 11.81 -5.01 -0.89
CA GLU A 129 11.81 -4.82 -2.34
C GLU A 129 10.87 -3.69 -2.76
N ASN A 130 9.64 -3.67 -2.24
CA ASN A 130 8.67 -2.62 -2.55
C ASN A 130 9.17 -1.23 -2.12
N LYS A 131 9.84 -1.13 -0.95
CA LYS A 131 10.49 0.12 -0.51
C LYS A 131 11.62 0.54 -1.46
N SER A 132 12.45 -0.41 -1.89
CA SER A 132 13.53 -0.17 -2.85
C SER A 132 12.99 0.30 -4.21
N ILE A 133 11.96 -0.36 -4.72
CA ILE A 133 11.29 -0.02 -5.98
C ILE A 133 10.69 1.39 -5.91
N LYS A 134 9.95 1.72 -4.84
CA LYS A 134 9.40 3.08 -4.66
C LYS A 134 10.48 4.15 -4.66
N THR A 135 11.60 3.90 -4.00
CA THR A 135 12.72 4.85 -3.97
C THR A 135 13.34 5.04 -5.35
N LYS A 136 13.53 3.97 -6.12
CA LYS A 136 14.02 4.03 -7.50
C LYS A 136 13.02 4.76 -8.42
N TYR A 137 11.73 4.50 -8.25
CA TYR A 137 10.67 5.13 -9.03
C TYR A 137 10.67 6.65 -8.84
N GLU A 138 10.73 7.16 -7.61
CA GLU A 138 10.76 8.61 -7.38
C GLU A 138 12.03 9.26 -7.92
N LYS A 139 13.20 8.61 -7.80
CA LYS A 139 14.44 9.11 -8.42
C LYS A 139 14.32 9.21 -9.94
N LEU A 140 13.84 8.15 -10.58
CA LEU A 140 13.68 8.11 -12.03
C LEU A 140 12.64 9.13 -12.50
N LYS A 141 11.58 9.35 -11.72
CA LYS A 141 10.55 10.35 -12.03
C LYS A 141 11.12 11.77 -12.03
N ILE A 142 11.97 12.12 -11.06
CA ILE A 142 12.66 13.41 -11.00
C ILE A 142 13.59 13.56 -12.20
N GLU A 143 14.42 12.55 -12.48
CA GLU A 143 15.36 12.57 -13.61
C GLU A 143 14.63 12.73 -14.96
N VAL A 144 13.50 12.03 -15.15
CA VAL A 144 12.66 12.19 -16.35
C VAL A 144 12.10 13.62 -16.46
N GLN A 145 11.73 14.26 -15.36
CA GLN A 145 11.27 15.65 -15.37
C GLN A 145 12.39 16.62 -15.75
N GLU A 146 13.58 16.44 -15.16
CA GLU A 146 14.77 17.25 -15.45
C GLU A 146 15.20 17.12 -16.92
N LEU A 147 15.30 15.89 -17.44
CA LEU A 147 15.63 15.63 -18.84
C LEU A 147 14.60 16.24 -19.79
N ARG A 148 13.30 16.21 -19.46
CA ARG A 148 12.26 16.86 -20.28
C ARG A 148 12.43 18.38 -20.32
N GLN A 149 12.78 18.99 -19.19
CA GLN A 149 13.07 20.43 -19.15
C GLN A 149 14.31 20.77 -19.97
N GLU A 150 15.38 19.99 -19.83
CA GLU A 150 16.62 20.19 -20.60
C GLU A 150 16.38 20.06 -22.11
N VAL A 151 15.66 19.03 -22.54
CA VAL A 151 15.29 18.84 -23.95
C VAL A 151 14.48 20.02 -24.48
N THR A 152 13.60 20.60 -23.67
CA THR A 152 12.82 21.78 -24.07
C THR A 152 13.72 22.99 -24.29
N VAL A 153 14.61 23.27 -23.34
CA VAL A 153 15.58 24.37 -23.44
C VAL A 153 16.52 24.20 -24.63
N LEU A 154 17.01 22.98 -24.87
CA LEU A 154 17.88 22.69 -26.01
C LEU A 154 17.17 22.86 -27.35
N LYS A 155 15.90 22.43 -27.46
CA LYS A 155 15.10 22.66 -28.66
C LYS A 155 14.91 24.14 -28.96
N GLU A 156 14.63 24.95 -27.94
CA GLU A 156 14.51 26.41 -28.09
C GLU A 156 15.83 27.06 -28.53
N LYS A 157 16.96 26.65 -27.93
CA LYS A 157 18.29 27.13 -28.31
C LYS A 157 18.66 26.75 -29.74
N ASN A 158 18.40 25.50 -30.14
CA ASN A 158 18.67 25.04 -31.51
C ASN A 158 17.81 25.81 -32.52
N ALA A 159 16.51 25.97 -32.25
CA ALA A 159 15.63 26.76 -33.11
C ALA A 159 16.09 28.23 -33.23
N ALA A 160 16.56 28.84 -32.14
CA ALA A 160 17.13 30.18 -32.19
C ALA A 160 18.40 30.23 -33.06
N THR A 161 19.27 29.24 -32.93
CA THR A 161 20.52 29.13 -33.69
C THR A 161 20.26 28.94 -35.18
N ASP A 162 19.28 28.09 -35.54
CA ASP A 162 18.87 27.87 -36.93
C ASP A 162 18.32 29.16 -37.57
N ILE A 163 17.52 29.92 -36.83
CA ILE A 163 17.01 31.22 -37.28
C ILE A 163 18.15 32.22 -37.47
N GLU A 164 19.11 32.26 -36.55
CA GLU A 164 20.29 33.15 -36.66
C GLU A 164 21.18 32.77 -37.85
N ALA A 165 21.38 31.49 -38.11
CA ALA A 165 22.11 31.00 -39.27
C ALA A 165 21.41 31.39 -40.58
N ASP A 166 20.07 31.23 -40.67
CA ASP A 166 19.29 31.63 -41.85
C ASP A 166 19.33 33.16 -42.05
N LEU A 167 19.21 33.95 -40.98
CA LEU A 167 19.37 35.41 -41.03
C LEU A 167 20.76 35.82 -41.52
N ASN A 168 21.83 35.18 -41.03
CA ASN A 168 23.19 35.48 -41.44
C ASN A 168 23.40 35.14 -42.93
N SER A 169 22.81 34.04 -43.43
CA SER A 169 22.84 33.67 -44.85
C SER A 169 22.18 34.72 -45.75
N ARG A 170 21.18 35.44 -45.23
CA ARG A 170 20.39 36.49 -45.92
C ARG A 170 20.77 37.91 -45.53
N LYS A 171 21.85 38.10 -44.77
CA LYS A 171 22.16 39.42 -44.18
C LYS A 171 22.36 40.52 -45.22
N ARG A 172 22.76 40.16 -46.44
CA ARG A 172 22.96 41.06 -47.59
C ARG A 172 21.78 41.08 -48.57
N ASN A 173 20.66 40.43 -48.23
CA ASN A 173 19.53 40.29 -49.13
C ASN A 173 18.41 41.29 -48.79
N ILE A 174 17.73 41.75 -49.84
CA ILE A 174 16.41 42.38 -49.78
C ILE A 174 15.49 41.71 -50.79
N ILE A 175 14.19 41.91 -50.58
CA ILE A 175 13.15 41.53 -51.52
C ILE A 175 12.60 42.81 -52.14
N ILE A 176 12.58 42.85 -53.47
CA ILE A 176 11.96 43.92 -54.26
C ILE A 176 10.73 43.35 -54.96
N SER A 177 9.60 44.02 -54.81
CA SER A 177 8.33 43.66 -55.47
C SER A 177 7.76 44.86 -56.22
N GLY A 178 6.99 44.59 -57.28
CA GLY A 178 6.44 45.64 -58.14
C GLY A 178 7.34 46.04 -59.33
N VAL A 179 8.41 45.30 -59.59
CA VAL A 179 9.28 45.47 -60.77
C VAL A 179 9.09 44.28 -61.69
N ILE A 180 9.02 44.51 -63.01
CA ILE A 180 8.76 43.46 -64.01
C ILE A 180 10.07 42.87 -64.52
N ASP A 181 11.00 43.73 -64.93
CA ASP A 181 12.29 43.32 -65.49
C ASP A 181 13.41 43.38 -64.45
N LYS A 182 14.29 42.39 -64.47
CA LYS A 182 15.51 42.36 -63.66
C LYS A 182 16.43 43.56 -63.97
N ASN A 183 16.46 44.05 -65.21
CA ASN A 183 17.32 45.19 -65.57
C ASN A 183 16.85 46.51 -64.94
N GLU A 184 15.54 46.65 -64.69
CA GLU A 184 14.96 47.81 -64.01
C GLU A 184 15.35 47.88 -62.53
N ILE A 185 15.71 46.75 -61.91
CA ILE A 185 16.10 46.71 -60.51
C ILE A 185 17.41 47.45 -60.27
N VAL A 186 18.39 47.24 -61.15
CA VAL A 186 19.70 47.90 -61.02
C VAL A 186 19.53 49.41 -61.19
N LYS A 187 18.82 49.84 -62.25
CA LYS A 187 18.47 51.26 -62.47
C LYS A 187 17.70 51.86 -61.30
N GLY A 188 16.74 51.13 -60.75
CA GLY A 188 15.99 51.55 -59.57
C GLY A 188 16.87 51.74 -58.35
N LEU A 189 17.85 50.85 -58.12
CA LEU A 189 18.79 50.98 -57.00
C LEU A 189 19.76 52.14 -57.20
N GLU A 190 20.27 52.35 -58.41
CA GLU A 190 21.09 53.52 -58.77
C GLU A 190 20.32 54.82 -58.53
N ASN A 191 19.04 54.87 -58.93
CA ASN A 191 18.16 56.00 -58.66
C ASN A 191 17.92 56.22 -57.16
N LEU A 192 18.04 55.19 -56.31
CA LEU A 192 18.03 55.31 -54.85
C LEU A 192 19.40 55.70 -54.26
N GLY A 193 20.40 55.99 -55.09
CA GLY A 193 21.76 56.33 -54.66
C GLY A 193 22.58 55.10 -54.25
N ILE A 194 22.26 53.92 -54.74
CA ILE A 194 22.94 52.66 -54.42
C ILE A 194 23.73 52.20 -55.64
N ASN A 195 25.04 52.45 -55.61
CA ASN A 195 25.98 52.01 -56.62
C ASN A 195 26.75 50.79 -56.10
N ASP A 196 26.35 49.59 -56.48
CA ASP A 196 27.01 48.34 -56.10
C ASP A 196 27.18 47.43 -57.33
N ALA A 197 28.42 47.30 -57.79
CA ALA A 197 28.77 46.50 -58.96
C ALA A 197 28.55 44.98 -58.76
N GLY A 198 28.47 44.52 -57.50
CA GLY A 198 28.32 43.10 -57.16
C GLY A 198 26.88 42.65 -56.93
N ILE A 199 25.87 43.44 -57.32
CA ILE A 199 24.46 43.10 -57.15
C ILE A 199 24.11 41.80 -57.89
N LYS A 200 23.58 40.83 -57.16
CA LYS A 200 23.00 39.59 -57.72
C LYS A 200 21.49 39.62 -57.58
N VAL A 201 20.79 39.51 -58.70
CA VAL A 201 19.32 39.47 -58.73
C VAL A 201 18.82 38.09 -59.13
N LYS A 202 17.92 37.52 -58.32
CA LYS A 202 17.23 36.25 -58.57
C LYS A 202 15.72 36.45 -58.43
N GLN A 203 14.95 35.95 -59.40
CA GLN A 203 13.48 36.00 -59.33
C GLN A 203 12.95 34.91 -58.39
N ILE A 204 11.98 35.25 -57.54
CA ILE A 204 11.34 34.29 -56.64
C ILE A 204 10.19 33.62 -57.40
N PRO A 205 10.16 32.28 -57.48
CA PRO A 205 9.01 31.58 -58.04
C PRO A 205 7.79 31.79 -57.13
N THR A 206 6.72 32.38 -57.69
CA THR A 206 5.45 32.60 -56.99
C THR A 206 4.30 32.65 -58.00
N ASN A 207 3.08 32.42 -57.52
CA ASN A 207 1.84 32.49 -58.32
C ASN A 207 1.33 33.94 -58.48
N LYS A 208 2.04 34.94 -57.95
CA LYS A 208 1.69 36.35 -58.14
C LYS A 208 1.91 36.78 -59.60
N PRO A 209 1.06 37.68 -60.14
CA PRO A 209 1.20 38.17 -61.51
C PRO A 209 2.55 38.87 -61.74
N ILE A 210 3.00 39.67 -60.76
CA ILE A 210 4.34 40.25 -60.73
C ILE A 210 5.16 39.52 -59.66
N LYS A 211 6.15 38.75 -60.11
CA LYS A 211 7.01 37.97 -59.23
C LYS A 211 8.06 38.87 -58.56
N PRO A 212 8.26 38.77 -57.24
CA PRO A 212 9.29 39.53 -56.55
C PRO A 212 10.69 39.00 -56.85
N PHE A 213 11.69 39.81 -56.58
CA PHE A 213 13.10 39.49 -56.78
C PHE A 213 13.86 39.56 -55.45
N VAL A 214 14.74 38.58 -55.22
CA VAL A 214 15.79 38.67 -54.20
C VAL A 214 16.98 39.40 -54.82
N VAL A 215 17.42 40.45 -54.14
CA VAL A 215 18.62 41.21 -54.49
C VAL A 215 19.64 41.00 -53.39
N THR A 216 20.80 40.45 -53.75
CA THR A 216 21.94 40.27 -52.85
C THR A 216 23.00 41.31 -53.16
N PHE A 217 23.34 42.12 -52.16
CA PHE A 217 24.39 43.13 -52.24
C PHE A 217 25.78 42.56 -51.92
N SER A 218 26.82 43.30 -52.28
CA SER A 218 28.21 42.97 -51.94
C SER A 218 28.46 43.04 -50.43
N SER A 219 27.90 44.06 -49.76
CA SER A 219 28.07 44.30 -48.33
C SER A 219 26.72 44.47 -47.61
N GLU A 220 26.73 44.24 -46.29
CA GLU A 220 25.55 44.50 -45.44
C GLU A 220 25.27 46.01 -45.32
N GLU A 221 26.31 46.84 -45.41
CA GLU A 221 26.18 48.28 -45.36
C GLU A 221 25.41 48.83 -46.56
N THR A 222 25.69 48.35 -47.77
CA THR A 222 24.94 48.71 -48.97
C THR A 222 23.46 48.36 -48.83
N LYS A 223 23.14 47.18 -48.28
CA LYS A 223 21.75 46.81 -47.94
C LYS A 223 21.12 47.83 -46.98
N ARG A 224 21.83 48.19 -45.91
CA ARG A 224 21.34 49.10 -44.88
C ARG A 224 21.05 50.48 -45.47
N ASN A 225 21.95 50.98 -46.30
CA ASN A 225 21.80 52.23 -47.03
C ASN A 225 20.61 52.18 -47.98
N ALA A 226 20.42 51.08 -48.73
CA ALA A 226 19.27 50.92 -49.62
C ALA A 226 17.92 51.00 -48.85
N LEU A 227 17.82 50.33 -47.70
CA LEU A 227 16.62 50.37 -46.87
C LEU A 227 16.40 51.74 -46.21
N GLN A 228 17.47 52.45 -45.82
CA GLN A 228 17.40 53.81 -45.27
C GLN A 228 17.00 54.84 -46.34
N ASN A 229 17.62 54.80 -47.52
CA ASN A 229 17.30 55.68 -48.64
C ASN A 229 15.85 55.49 -49.11
N ARG A 230 15.34 54.25 -49.07
CA ARG A 230 13.92 53.99 -49.30
C ARG A 230 13.04 54.64 -48.23
N LYS A 231 13.42 54.61 -46.95
CA LYS A 231 12.63 55.25 -45.88
C LYS A 231 12.62 56.76 -45.99
N SER A 232 13.71 57.39 -46.41
CA SER A 232 13.77 58.86 -46.60
C SER A 232 13.00 59.32 -47.83
N ARG A 233 12.96 58.54 -48.91
CA ARG A 233 12.16 58.86 -50.11
C ARG A 233 10.66 58.62 -49.98
N GLY A 234 10.23 57.73 -49.08
CA GLY A 234 8.82 57.42 -48.89
C GLY A 234 8.28 56.43 -49.94
N ASN A 235 7.16 56.78 -50.58
CA ASN A 235 6.48 55.89 -51.53
C ASN A 235 7.25 55.83 -52.86
N LEU A 236 7.69 54.62 -53.23
CA LEU A 236 8.34 54.37 -54.50
C LEU A 236 7.30 53.84 -55.49
N ASN A 237 7.18 54.48 -56.64
CA ASN A 237 6.41 53.99 -57.78
C ASN A 237 7.33 53.92 -59.02
N SER A 238 6.90 53.23 -60.08
CA SER A 238 7.67 53.11 -61.32
C SER A 238 7.98 54.48 -61.94
N ALA A 239 7.07 55.44 -61.86
CA ALA A 239 7.26 56.79 -62.38
C ALA A 239 8.41 57.56 -61.67
N ASN A 240 8.39 57.63 -60.34
CA ASN A 240 9.41 58.30 -59.53
C ASN A 240 10.78 57.62 -59.61
N MET A 241 10.79 56.34 -60.01
CA MET A 241 11.99 55.55 -60.20
C MET A 241 12.46 55.53 -61.66
N ASN A 242 11.83 56.30 -62.56
CA ASN A 242 12.11 56.35 -64.00
C ASN A 242 12.13 54.95 -64.65
N LEU A 243 11.22 54.08 -64.22
CA LEU A 243 11.03 52.74 -64.77
C LEU A 243 9.93 52.76 -65.82
N GLY A 244 10.07 51.94 -66.86
CA GLY A 244 9.12 51.88 -67.96
C GLY A 244 7.79 51.20 -67.61
N GLY A 245 6.76 51.54 -68.39
CA GLY A 245 5.45 50.89 -68.34
C GLY A 245 4.43 51.56 -67.44
N THR A 246 3.38 50.82 -67.07
CA THR A 246 2.26 51.32 -66.24
C THR A 246 2.73 51.71 -64.84
N GLU A 247 2.13 52.76 -64.27
CA GLU A 247 2.41 53.19 -62.91
C GLU A 247 2.11 52.06 -61.90
N ARG A 248 3.12 51.71 -61.09
CA ARG A 248 3.02 50.64 -60.11
C ARG A 248 3.86 50.94 -58.88
N ASN A 249 3.37 50.55 -57.70
CA ASN A 249 4.10 50.72 -56.45
C ASN A 249 5.21 49.68 -56.32
N ILE A 250 6.38 50.14 -55.89
CA ILE A 250 7.57 49.32 -55.68
C ILE A 250 7.81 49.22 -54.18
N TYR A 251 7.94 47.99 -53.69
CA TYR A 251 8.20 47.74 -52.27
C TYR A 251 9.56 47.09 -52.10
N LEU A 252 10.38 47.69 -51.23
CA LEU A 252 11.63 47.13 -50.73
C LEU A 252 11.41 46.64 -49.30
N SER A 253 11.64 45.35 -49.06
CA SER A 253 11.56 44.73 -47.74
C SER A 253 12.82 43.91 -47.43
N GLU A 254 13.11 43.70 -46.14
CA GLU A 254 14.15 42.75 -45.74
C GLU A 254 13.80 41.32 -46.19
N ASP A 255 14.79 40.54 -46.59
CA ASP A 255 14.66 39.10 -46.81
C ASP A 255 14.69 38.39 -45.44
N LEU A 256 13.50 38.07 -44.93
CA LEU A 256 13.30 37.46 -43.61
C LEU A 256 13.11 35.94 -43.74
N PRO A 257 13.59 35.13 -42.78
CA PRO A 257 13.20 33.73 -42.66
C PRO A 257 11.69 33.54 -42.56
N LYS A 258 11.18 32.39 -43.02
CA LYS A 258 9.73 32.08 -43.00
C LYS A 258 9.12 32.23 -41.61
N THR A 259 9.81 31.75 -40.58
CA THR A 259 9.38 31.85 -39.17
C THR A 259 9.17 33.29 -38.73
N ILE A 260 10.08 34.19 -39.10
CA ILE A 260 9.98 35.62 -38.80
C ILE A 260 8.91 36.30 -39.67
N GLN A 261 8.75 35.89 -40.94
CA GLN A 261 7.67 36.39 -41.80
C GLN A 261 6.29 36.04 -41.23
N GLU A 262 6.11 34.80 -40.75
CA GLU A 262 4.90 34.35 -40.10
C GLU A 262 4.64 35.13 -38.81
N LEU A 263 5.67 35.30 -37.97
CA LEU A 263 5.60 36.12 -36.77
C LEU A 263 5.21 37.56 -37.09
N LEU A 264 5.81 38.18 -38.12
CA LEU A 264 5.47 39.53 -38.55
C LEU A 264 4.05 39.63 -39.10
N ARG A 265 3.58 38.62 -39.83
CA ARG A 265 2.21 38.55 -40.34
C ARG A 265 1.23 38.53 -39.17
N LYS A 266 1.45 37.64 -38.20
CA LYS A 266 0.61 37.53 -37.00
C LYS A 266 0.67 38.80 -36.16
N ALA A 267 1.86 39.35 -35.94
CA ALA A 267 2.04 40.59 -35.18
C ALA A 267 1.31 41.79 -35.79
N LYS A 268 1.07 41.82 -37.11
CA LYS A 268 0.28 42.90 -37.75
C LYS A 268 -1.19 42.90 -37.33
N GLU A 269 -1.72 41.76 -36.86
CA GLU A 269 -3.08 41.67 -36.31
C GLU A 269 -3.22 42.49 -35.02
N LEU A 270 -2.11 42.80 -34.31
CA LEU A 270 -2.13 43.71 -33.15
C LEU A 270 -2.62 45.12 -33.48
N ARG A 271 -2.66 45.50 -34.76
CA ARG A 271 -3.26 46.78 -35.18
C ARG A 271 -4.74 46.86 -34.82
N GLU A 272 -5.45 45.74 -34.86
CA GLU A 272 -6.86 45.63 -34.44
C GLU A 272 -6.99 45.79 -32.92
N SER A 273 -5.97 45.37 -32.18
CA SER A 273 -5.80 45.54 -30.73
C SER A 273 -5.26 46.91 -30.29
N GLY A 274 -5.31 47.92 -31.18
CA GLY A 274 -4.89 49.28 -30.87
C GLY A 274 -3.38 49.54 -30.91
N TYR A 275 -2.56 48.63 -31.48
CA TYR A 275 -1.15 48.90 -31.73
C TYR A 275 -0.93 49.69 -33.02
N LYS A 276 -0.62 50.98 -32.89
CA LYS A 276 -0.41 51.89 -34.03
C LYS A 276 0.73 51.46 -34.95
N TYR A 277 1.82 50.91 -34.41
CA TYR A 277 3.00 50.55 -35.20
C TYR A 277 3.40 49.09 -35.00
N VAL A 278 3.63 48.41 -36.12
CA VAL A 278 4.20 47.05 -36.18
C VAL A 278 5.18 47.01 -37.35
N TRP A 279 6.44 46.65 -37.07
CA TRP A 279 7.49 46.61 -38.08
C TRP A 279 8.54 45.54 -37.77
N SER A 280 9.36 45.21 -38.77
CA SER A 280 10.56 44.40 -38.60
C SER A 280 11.81 45.25 -38.82
N LYS A 281 12.87 44.93 -38.08
CA LYS A 281 14.22 45.49 -38.29
C LYS A 281 15.25 44.44 -37.89
N GLU A 282 16.21 44.16 -38.76
CA GLU A 282 17.33 43.23 -38.48
C GLU A 282 16.83 41.85 -38.01
N GLY A 283 15.83 41.30 -38.71
CA GLY A 283 15.26 40.00 -38.35
C GLY A 283 14.42 39.98 -37.07
N LYS A 284 14.20 41.11 -36.41
CA LYS A 284 13.40 41.21 -35.18
C LYS A 284 12.09 41.93 -35.45
N VAL A 285 11.01 41.46 -34.82
CA VAL A 285 9.67 42.05 -34.93
C VAL A 285 9.41 42.93 -33.71
N PHE A 286 8.90 44.13 -33.97
CA PHE A 286 8.60 45.13 -32.96
C PHE A 286 7.18 45.65 -33.12
N CYS A 287 6.56 46.01 -32.00
CA CYS A 287 5.29 46.72 -31.96
C CYS A 287 5.32 47.90 -30.98
N ARG A 288 4.42 48.86 -31.18
CA ARG A 288 4.26 50.04 -30.32
C ARG A 288 2.81 50.51 -30.33
N LYS A 289 2.24 50.74 -29.14
CA LYS A 289 0.82 51.09 -28.97
C LYS A 289 0.48 52.50 -29.48
N ALA A 290 1.25 53.50 -29.05
CA ALA A 290 1.07 54.92 -29.40
C ALA A 290 2.42 55.62 -29.66
N ASP A 291 2.39 56.88 -30.11
CA ASP A 291 3.58 57.67 -30.51
C ASP A 291 4.61 57.91 -29.40
N PHE A 292 4.21 57.76 -28.13
CA PHE A 292 5.08 57.89 -26.95
C PHE A 292 5.15 56.61 -26.12
N ALA A 293 4.47 55.54 -26.54
CA ALA A 293 4.49 54.26 -25.81
C ALA A 293 5.85 53.56 -25.93
N LYS A 294 6.12 52.61 -25.04
CA LYS A 294 7.31 51.75 -25.11
C LYS A 294 7.27 50.86 -26.36
N VAL A 295 8.43 50.69 -27.00
CA VAL A 295 8.61 49.72 -28.08
C VAL A 295 8.78 48.33 -27.47
N LEU A 296 7.99 47.37 -27.92
CA LEU A 296 8.04 45.97 -27.48
C LEU A 296 8.61 45.10 -28.59
N ARG A 297 9.56 44.22 -28.25
CA ARG A 297 10.04 43.16 -29.15
C ARG A 297 9.16 41.93 -28.98
N ILE A 298 8.64 41.44 -30.09
CA ILE A 298 7.85 40.21 -30.15
C ILE A 298 8.82 39.06 -30.48
N LYS A 299 8.83 38.03 -29.63
CA LYS A 299 9.74 36.88 -29.76
C LYS A 299 9.08 35.67 -30.41
N ASN A 300 7.80 35.46 -30.17
CA ASN A 300 7.04 34.30 -30.63
C ASN A 300 5.57 34.66 -30.85
N ILE A 301 4.81 33.73 -31.43
CA ILE A 301 3.38 33.90 -31.74
C ILE A 301 2.55 33.99 -30.46
N GLN A 302 2.88 33.23 -29.42
CA GLN A 302 2.17 33.26 -28.14
C GLN A 302 2.17 34.66 -27.51
N GLN A 303 3.30 35.37 -27.56
CA GLN A 303 3.38 36.75 -27.09
C GLN A 303 2.44 37.69 -27.87
N VAL A 304 2.15 37.40 -29.15
CA VAL A 304 1.14 38.16 -29.91
C VAL A 304 -0.25 37.94 -29.32
N GLU A 305 -0.61 36.69 -29.03
CA GLU A 305 -1.90 36.32 -28.48
C GLU A 305 -2.12 36.90 -27.08
N GLU A 306 -1.10 36.88 -26.22
CA GLU A 306 -1.12 37.51 -24.90
C GLU A 306 -1.37 39.03 -25.00
N LEU A 307 -0.71 39.72 -25.93
CA LEU A 307 -0.91 41.15 -26.15
C LEU A 307 -2.28 41.48 -26.75
N GLN A 308 -2.85 40.58 -27.57
CA GLN A 308 -4.22 40.71 -28.06
C GLN A 308 -5.21 40.63 -26.89
N GLN A 309 -5.07 39.65 -25.99
CA GLN A 309 -5.97 39.49 -24.84
C GLN A 309 -5.89 40.67 -23.86
N GLN A 310 -4.69 41.20 -23.60
CA GLN A 310 -4.52 42.39 -22.75
C GLN A 310 -5.25 43.61 -23.29
N SER A 311 -5.39 43.74 -24.60
CA SER A 311 -6.09 44.87 -25.23
C SER A 311 -7.62 44.77 -25.16
N VAL A 312 -8.18 43.56 -24.99
CA VAL A 312 -9.63 43.33 -24.90
C VAL A 312 -10.15 43.59 -23.47
N ASN A 313 -9.29 43.41 -22.47
CA ASN A 313 -9.64 43.57 -21.05
C ASN A 313 -9.39 44.99 -20.50
N THR A 314 -9.02 45.96 -21.36
CA THR A 314 -8.79 47.37 -20.98
C THR A 314 -9.65 48.28 -21.82
#